data_AF-A0AAE0BAT9-F1
#
_entry.id   AF-A0AAE0BAT9-F1
#
_cell.length_a   1.000
_cell.length_b   1.000
_cell.length_c   1.000
_cell.angle_alpha   90.00
_cell.angle_beta   90.00
_cell.angle_gamma   90.00
#
_symmetry.space_group_name_H-M   'P 1'
#
loop_
_entity.id
_entity.type
_entity.pdbx_description
1 polymer ?
#
loop_
_entity_poly.entity_id
_entity_poly.type
_entity_poly.pdbx_seq_one_letter_code
_entity_poly.pdbx_strand_id
1 'polypeptide(L)'
;MLIQRRLCRKKVFVVLDDVSRDEHEQLDNLAGARDWFGPESRIVVTTRDEQVLISHKIIDEIYKVEALKGYEALELFRLKAFGQIPSASDYLQLSKHIHH
;
A
#
# COMPACT_ATOMS: atom_id res chain seq x y z
N MET A 1 9.45 -24.68 -2.14
CA MET A 1 9.11 -23.27 -2.43
C MET A 1 10.37 -22.46 -2.75
N LEU A 2 10.38 -21.74 -3.88
CA LEU A 2 11.53 -20.95 -4.35
C LEU A 2 11.84 -19.76 -3.40
N ILE A 3 10.79 -19.13 -2.88
CA ILE A 3 10.89 -17.97 -2.00
C ILE A 3 11.60 -18.32 -0.69
N GLN A 4 11.10 -19.32 0.05
CA GLN A 4 11.73 -19.81 1.27
C GLN A 4 13.24 -20.07 1.07
N ARG A 5 13.61 -20.85 0.04
CA ARG A 5 15.02 -21.20 -0.22
C ARG A 5 15.92 -19.98 -0.45
N ARG A 6 15.37 -18.90 -1.00
CA ARG A 6 16.13 -17.68 -1.33
C ARG A 6 16.12 -16.65 -0.21
N LEU A 7 15.05 -16.59 0.59
CA LEU A 7 14.80 -15.49 1.51
C LEU A 7 14.87 -15.89 3.00
N CYS A 8 14.88 -17.17 3.36
CA CYS A 8 14.84 -17.62 4.77
C CYS A 8 16.03 -17.17 5.64
N ARG A 9 17.10 -16.68 5.03
CA ARG A 9 18.29 -16.14 5.72
C ARG A 9 18.55 -14.66 5.42
N LYS A 10 17.60 -13.97 4.78
CA LYS A 10 17.74 -12.56 4.41
C LYS A 10 16.67 -11.74 5.10
N LYS A 11 17.10 -10.62 5.69
CA LYS A 11 16.19 -9.55 6.10
C LYS A 11 15.64 -8.88 4.86
N VAL A 12 14.33 -8.94 4.66
CA VAL A 12 13.65 -8.37 3.49
C VAL A 12 12.47 -7.50 3.87
N PHE A 13 12.13 -6.57 2.98
CA PHE A 13 10.88 -5.83 3.01
C PHE A 13 10.10 -6.20 1.74
N VAL A 14 8.95 -6.86 1.89
CA VAL A 14 8.14 -7.34 0.78
C VAL A 14 6.76 -6.71 0.86
N VAL A 15 6.27 -6.21 -0.28
CA VAL A 15 4.89 -5.73 -0.43
C VAL A 15 4.19 -6.62 -1.44
N LEU A 16 3.09 -7.23 -1.02
CA LEU A 16 2.17 -7.97 -1.88
C LEU A 16 0.95 -7.09 -2.10
N ASP A 17 0.84 -6.51 -3.30
CA ASP A 17 -0.20 -5.52 -3.61
C ASP A 17 -1.44 -6.17 -4.22
N ASP A 18 -2.62 -5.68 -3.82
CA ASP A 18 -3.95 -6.01 -4.37
C ASP A 18 -4.30 -7.51 -4.42
N VAL A 19 -4.05 -8.24 -3.32
CA VAL A 19 -4.36 -9.68 -3.23
C VAL A 19 -5.88 -9.91 -3.17
N SER A 20 -6.41 -10.72 -4.09
CA SER A 20 -7.85 -11.04 -4.16
C SER A 20 -8.21 -12.38 -3.52
N ARG A 21 -9.52 -12.63 -3.28
CA ARG A 21 -10.03 -13.90 -2.71
C ARG A 21 -9.75 -15.10 -3.60
N ASP A 22 -9.90 -14.94 -4.92
CA ASP A 22 -9.69 -16.03 -5.88
C ASP A 22 -8.21 -16.45 -5.96
N GLU A 23 -7.31 -15.61 -5.43
CA GLU A 23 -5.87 -15.79 -5.40
C GLU A 23 -5.36 -16.16 -4.00
N HIS A 24 -6.21 -16.67 -3.09
CA HIS A 24 -5.75 -17.07 -1.75
C HIS A 24 -4.56 -18.05 -1.82
N GLU A 25 -4.58 -18.97 -2.79
CA GLU A 25 -3.47 -19.90 -3.03
C GLU A 25 -2.16 -19.17 -3.41
N GLN A 26 -2.24 -18.01 -4.05
CA GLN A 26 -1.07 -17.18 -4.34
C GLN A 26 -0.44 -16.64 -3.05
N LEU A 27 -1.25 -16.22 -2.08
CA LEU A 27 -0.72 -15.74 -0.80
C LEU A 27 -0.02 -16.88 -0.04
N ASP A 28 -0.61 -18.08 -0.03
CA ASP A 28 0.03 -19.29 0.53
C ASP A 28 1.35 -19.63 -0.21
N ASN A 29 1.38 -19.42 -1.53
CA ASN A 29 2.56 -19.68 -2.34
C ASN A 29 3.65 -18.62 -2.24
N LEU A 30 3.32 -17.39 -1.82
CA LEU A 30 4.27 -16.29 -1.66
C LEU A 30 4.73 -16.10 -0.22
N ALA A 31 3.84 -16.33 0.73
CA ALA A 31 4.04 -16.13 2.16
C ALA A 31 3.26 -17.18 2.95
N GLY A 32 3.57 -18.46 2.75
CA GLY A 32 2.88 -19.57 3.43
C GLY A 32 3.33 -19.82 4.88
N ALA A 33 4.55 -19.42 5.25
CA ALA A 33 5.07 -19.57 6.61
C ALA A 33 6.08 -18.47 6.98
N ARG A 34 6.20 -18.18 8.28
CA ARG A 34 7.07 -17.11 8.81
C ARG A 34 8.55 -17.39 8.60
N ASP A 35 8.96 -18.66 8.65
CA ASP A 35 10.34 -19.12 8.46
C ASP A 35 10.82 -19.04 7.00
N TRP A 36 9.96 -18.60 6.08
CA TRP A 36 10.34 -18.32 4.70
C TRP A 36 11.18 -17.06 4.55
N PHE A 37 11.15 -16.19 5.54
CA PHE A 37 11.88 -14.93 5.56
C PHE A 37 12.86 -14.92 6.72
N GLY A 38 14.00 -14.26 6.53
CA GLY A 38 14.98 -14.12 7.59
C GLY A 38 14.44 -13.29 8.75
N PRO A 39 15.06 -13.38 9.94
CA PRO A 39 14.69 -12.56 11.09
C PRO A 39 14.59 -11.07 10.75
N GLU A 40 13.68 -10.37 11.42
CA GLU A 40 13.39 -8.93 11.24
C GLU A 40 12.84 -8.53 9.86
N SER A 41 12.48 -9.50 9.01
CA SER A 41 11.78 -9.20 7.77
C SER A 41 10.38 -8.63 8.04
N ARG A 42 9.90 -7.80 7.12
CA ARG A 42 8.54 -7.26 7.15
C ARG A 42 7.86 -7.56 5.82
N ILE A 43 6.66 -8.12 5.92
CA ILE A 43 5.83 -8.46 4.78
C ILE A 43 4.52 -7.68 4.96
N VAL A 44 4.19 -6.85 3.99
CA VAL A 44 2.95 -6.07 3.96
C VAL A 44 2.09 -6.61 2.84
N VAL A 45 0.83 -6.91 3.15
CA VAL A 45 -0.16 -7.34 2.17
C VAL A 45 -1.23 -6.27 2.08
N THR A 46 -1.54 -5.81 0.88
CA THR A 46 -2.68 -4.91 0.64
C THR A 46 -3.78 -5.72 -0.05
N THR A 47 -5.02 -5.46 0.36
CA THR A 47 -6.20 -6.07 -0.24
C THR A 47 -7.39 -5.14 -0.01
N ARG A 48 -8.37 -5.23 -0.90
CA ARG A 48 -9.69 -4.59 -0.72
C ARG A 48 -10.65 -5.48 0.09
N ASP A 49 -10.25 -6.71 0.38
CA ASP A 49 -11.09 -7.71 0.99
C ASP A 49 -10.45 -8.27 2.26
N GLU A 50 -10.92 -7.79 3.41
CA GLU A 50 -10.41 -8.17 4.72
C GLU A 50 -10.43 -9.69 4.97
N GLN A 51 -11.35 -10.42 4.32
CA GLN A 51 -11.43 -11.87 4.49
C GLN A 51 -10.18 -12.59 4.01
N VAL A 52 -9.46 -12.05 3.02
CA VAL A 52 -8.17 -12.59 2.54
C VAL A 52 -7.14 -12.63 3.67
N LEU A 53 -7.13 -11.62 4.54
CA LEU A 53 -6.20 -11.55 5.67
C LEU A 53 -6.66 -12.42 6.83
N ILE A 54 -7.96 -12.43 7.12
CA ILE A 54 -8.54 -13.21 8.22
C ILE A 54 -8.35 -14.72 8.01
N SER A 55 -8.46 -15.20 6.77
CA SER A 55 -8.27 -16.63 6.46
C SER A 55 -6.81 -17.06 6.46
N HIS A 56 -5.86 -16.11 6.37
CA HIS A 56 -4.44 -16.42 6.27
C HIS A 56 -3.79 -16.57 7.66
N LYS A 57 -3.20 -17.75 7.91
CA LYS A 57 -2.81 -18.16 9.28
C LYS A 57 -1.59 -17.45 9.87
N ILE A 58 -0.86 -16.68 9.07
CA ILE A 58 0.41 -16.07 9.49
C ILE A 58 0.35 -14.55 9.63
N ILE A 59 -0.83 -13.94 9.49
CA ILE A 59 -1.02 -12.50 9.69
C ILE A 59 -0.81 -12.14 11.17
N ASP A 60 0.03 -11.14 11.42
CA ASP A 60 0.29 -10.60 12.76
C ASP A 60 -0.72 -9.51 13.13
N GLU A 61 -0.95 -8.57 12.21
CA GLU A 61 -1.81 -7.40 12.42
C GLU A 61 -2.56 -7.06 11.13
N ILE A 62 -3.79 -6.57 11.29
CA ILE A 62 -4.63 -6.07 10.20
C ILE A 62 -4.86 -4.58 10.45
N TYR A 63 -4.50 -3.75 9.46
CA TYR A 63 -4.76 -2.32 9.49
C TYR A 63 -5.78 -1.95 8.42
N LYS A 64 -6.93 -1.42 8.85
CA LYS A 64 -7.94 -0.89 7.95
C LYS A 64 -7.59 0.54 7.57
N VAL A 65 -7.21 0.74 6.31
CA VAL A 65 -6.94 2.07 5.77
C VAL A 65 -8.25 2.86 5.71
N GLU A 66 -8.26 4.04 6.32
CA GLU A 66 -9.37 4.97 6.24
C GLU A 66 -9.31 5.81 4.96
N ALA A 67 -10.48 6.19 4.45
CA ALA A 67 -10.54 7.16 3.37
C ALA A 67 -10.02 8.51 3.84
N LEU A 68 -9.36 9.23 2.94
CA LEU A 68 -8.91 10.59 3.19
C LEU A 68 -10.10 11.49 3.56
N LYS A 69 -9.92 12.32 4.59
CA LYS A 69 -10.88 13.37 4.92
C LYS A 69 -10.90 14.42 3.82
N GLY A 70 -11.96 15.23 3.75
CA GLY A 70 -12.12 16.22 2.68
C GLY A 70 -10.93 17.18 2.53
N TYR A 71 -10.32 17.61 3.65
CA TYR A 71 -9.13 18.47 3.59
C TYR A 71 -7.88 17.74 3.09
N GLU A 72 -7.69 16.47 3.49
CA GLU A 72 -6.55 15.63 3.06
C GLU A 72 -6.68 15.26 1.59
N ALA A 73 -7.90 14.97 1.13
CA ALA A 73 -8.20 14.73 -0.28
C ALA A 73 -7.96 15.98 -1.13
N LEU A 74 -8.35 17.17 -0.64
CA LEU A 74 -8.06 18.44 -1.32
C LEU A 74 -6.56 18.73 -1.38
N GLU A 75 -5.83 18.46 -0.31
CA GLU A 75 -4.38 18.62 -0.28
C GLU A 75 -3.66 17.65 -1.23
N LEU A 76 -4.08 16.38 -1.26
CA LEU A 76 -3.58 15.41 -2.22
C LEU A 76 -3.90 15.84 -3.65
N PHE A 77 -5.12 16.30 -3.93
CA PHE A 77 -5.50 16.81 -5.24
C PHE A 77 -4.61 17.98 -5.66
N ARG A 78 -4.38 18.95 -4.77
CA ARG A 78 -3.48 20.08 -4.98
C ARG A 78 -2.07 19.61 -5.35
N LEU A 79 -1.51 18.71 -4.54
CA LEU A 79 -0.19 18.14 -4.77
C LEU A 79 -0.11 17.42 -6.11
N LYS A 80 -1.15 16.67 -6.50
CA LYS A 80 -1.17 15.90 -7.76
C LYS A 80 -1.39 16.77 -8.99
N ALA A 81 -2.25 17.78 -8.91
CA ALA A 81 -2.57 18.65 -10.04
C ALA A 81 -1.48 19.69 -10.31
N PHE A 82 -0.83 20.21 -9.26
CA PHE A 82 0.11 21.32 -9.37
C PHE A 82 1.55 20.95 -9.02
N GLY A 83 1.83 19.71 -8.59
CA GLY A 83 3.16 19.27 -8.15
C GLY A 83 3.62 19.85 -6.80
N GLN A 84 2.82 20.77 -6.23
CA GLN A 84 3.04 21.44 -4.96
C GLN A 84 1.68 21.79 -4.35
N ILE A 85 1.67 22.14 -3.06
CA ILE A 85 0.48 22.74 -2.44
C ILE A 85 0.47 24.22 -2.82
N PRO A 86 -0.44 24.68 -3.70
CA PRO A 86 -0.43 26.06 -4.15
C PRO A 86 -0.87 26.98 -3.01
N SER A 87 -0.13 28.06 -2.83
CA SER A 87 -0.52 29.17 -1.98
C SER A 87 -1.68 29.95 -2.61
N ALA A 88 -2.34 30.80 -1.82
CA ALA A 88 -3.40 31.67 -2.34
C ALA A 88 -2.91 32.59 -3.48
N SER A 89 -1.62 32.97 -3.49
CA SER A 89 -1.06 33.77 -4.59
C SER A 89 -0.87 32.97 -5.88
N ASP A 90 -0.59 31.67 -5.79
CA ASP A 90 -0.43 30.81 -6.96
C ASP A 90 -1.77 30.68 -7.72
N TYR A 91 -2.88 30.54 -6.99
CA TYR A 91 -4.22 30.54 -7.57
C TYR A 91 -4.58 31.88 -8.23
N LEU A 92 -4.18 33.01 -7.62
CA LEU A 92 -4.41 34.34 -8.18
C LEU A 92 -3.62 34.58 -9.47
N GLN A 93 -2.42 33.99 -9.60
CA GLN A 93 -1.64 34.07 -10.84
C GLN A 93 -2.22 33.19 -11.94
N LEU A 94 -2.69 31.98 -11.60
CA LEU A 94 -3.36 31.09 -12.54
C LEU A 94 -4.69 31.69 -13.06
N SER A 95 -5.49 32.33 -12.20
CA SER A 95 -6.77 32.93 -12.63
C SER A 95 -6.59 34.08 -13.63
N LYS A 96 -5.48 34.83 -13.51
CA LYS A 96 -5.12 35.90 -14.45
C LYS A 96 -4.74 35.37 -15.84
N HIS A 97 -4.29 34.12 -15.95
CA HIS A 97 -3.96 33.47 -17.23
C HIS A 97 -5.16 32.84 -17.93
N ILE A 98 -6.29 32.64 -17.23
CA ILE A 98 -7.52 32.06 -17.81
C ILE A 98 -8.41 33.13 -18.48
N HIS A 99 -8.09 34.42 -18.29
CA HIS A 99 -8.88 35.55 -18.78
C HIS A 99 -8.51 36.05 -20.19
N HIS A 100 -7.96 35.19 -21.06
CA HIS A 100 -7.61 35.57 -22.44
C HIS A 100 -8.18 34.63 -23.49
#